data_AF-A0AAP3K178-F1
#
_entry.id   AF-A0AAP3K178-F1
#
_cell.length_a   1.000
_cell.length_b   1.000
_cell.length_c   1.000
_cell.angle_alpha   90.00
_cell.angle_beta   90.00
_cell.angle_gamma   90.00
#
_symmetry.space_group_name_H-M   'P 1'
#
loop_
_entity.id
_entity.type
_entity.pdbx_description
1 polymer ?
#
loop_
_entity_poly.entity_id
_entity_poly.type
_entity_poly.pdbx_seq_one_letter_code
_entity_poly.pdbx_strand_id
1 'polypeptide(L)'
;MKRTINSMEKGKDVGISPAEETPIPGFPTDYEQRVRERLSRTPFASLVNALRSGTRQDQLSCMLQVERRLLQYRQVALCCRYTRSQFLEEMQSLSGLFGLEVCSSLMREYQRKIPRKAVMSDFEA
;
A
#
# COMPACT_ATOMS: atom_id res chain seq x y z
N MET A 1 73.22 -24.22 -7.16
CA MET A 1 72.75 -22.81 -7.11
C MET A 1 71.58 -22.73 -6.14
N LYS A 2 71.68 -21.79 -5.19
CA LYS A 2 70.71 -21.28 -4.19
C LYS A 2 69.22 -21.41 -4.64
N ARG A 3 68.19 -21.75 -3.86
CA ARG A 3 67.80 -21.35 -2.48
C ARG A 3 66.72 -22.30 -1.90
N THR A 4 66.86 -22.60 -0.61
CA THR A 4 65.83 -23.01 0.38
C THR A 4 64.69 -21.96 0.45
N ILE A 5 63.46 -22.26 0.91
CA ILE A 5 62.91 -21.91 2.25
C ILE A 5 61.39 -22.28 2.32
N ASN A 6 61.03 -23.05 3.35
CA ASN A 6 59.85 -23.08 4.27
C ASN A 6 58.41 -22.93 3.71
N SER A 7 57.47 -23.85 4.01
CA SER A 7 56.84 -24.25 5.29
C SER A 7 55.85 -23.23 5.86
N MET A 8 54.64 -23.74 6.17
CA MET A 8 53.75 -23.38 7.29
C MET A 8 52.36 -22.74 6.99
N GLU A 9 51.35 -23.52 7.38
CA GLU A 9 50.06 -23.20 8.04
C GLU A 9 48.81 -22.64 7.32
N LYS A 10 47.74 -23.43 7.52
CA LYS A 10 46.37 -23.11 7.98
C LYS A 10 45.58 -21.98 7.32
N GLY A 11 44.52 -22.42 6.64
CA GLY A 11 43.16 -22.24 7.14
C GLY A 11 42.55 -20.85 7.02
N LYS A 12 41.54 -20.74 6.16
CA LYS A 12 40.33 -19.99 6.49
C LYS A 12 39.17 -20.43 5.62
N ASP A 13 38.26 -21.13 6.29
CA ASP A 13 36.84 -21.20 5.98
C ASP A 13 36.37 -19.81 5.50
N VAL A 14 36.01 -19.72 4.21
CA VAL A 14 35.36 -18.53 3.67
C VAL A 14 33.92 -18.58 4.16
N GLY A 15 33.74 -18.21 5.42
CA GLY A 15 32.44 -17.86 5.97
C GLY A 15 31.88 -16.72 5.14
N ILE A 16 30.94 -17.04 4.25
CA ILE A 16 30.12 -16.04 3.59
C ILE A 16 29.18 -15.53 4.69
N SER A 17 29.63 -14.53 5.46
CA SER A 17 28.73 -13.73 6.27
C SER A 17 27.61 -13.23 5.35
N PRO A 18 26.32 -13.34 5.74
CA PRO A 18 25.28 -12.63 5.02
C PRO A 18 25.67 -11.16 5.11
N ALA A 19 25.95 -10.54 3.95
CA ALA A 19 26.19 -9.12 3.90
C ALA A 19 24.98 -8.46 4.56
N GLU A 20 25.20 -7.75 5.68
CA GLU A 20 24.22 -6.81 6.18
C GLU A 20 23.87 -5.90 5.01
N GLU A 21 22.66 -6.06 4.51
CA GLU A 21 22.06 -5.24 3.47
C GLU A 21 21.88 -3.85 4.08
N THR A 22 22.96 -3.08 4.06
CA THR A 22 22.97 -1.70 4.53
C THR A 22 21.94 -0.95 3.67
N PRO A 23 20.88 -0.38 4.28
CA PRO A 23 19.85 0.30 3.52
C PRO A 23 20.48 1.43 2.71
N ILE A 24 20.29 1.40 1.39
CA ILE A 24 20.76 2.45 0.50
C ILE A 24 20.08 3.76 0.93
N PRO A 25 20.83 4.82 1.29
CA PRO A 25 20.24 6.09 1.67
C PRO A 25 19.35 6.64 0.55
N GLY A 26 18.03 6.69 0.77
CA GLY A 26 17.04 7.28 -0.15
C GLY A 26 16.07 6.32 -0.86
N PHE A 27 16.22 5.01 -0.72
CA PHE A 27 15.34 4.00 -1.33
C PHE A 27 15.27 2.81 -0.37
N PRO A 28 14.28 2.67 0.54
CA PRO A 28 12.82 2.59 0.29
C PRO A 28 11.92 3.43 1.24
N THR A 29 12.47 3.98 2.33
CA THR A 29 11.73 4.78 3.34
C THR A 29 11.13 6.06 2.75
N ASP A 30 11.84 6.63 1.78
CA ASP A 30 11.49 7.84 1.06
C ASP A 30 10.29 7.60 0.12
N TYR A 31 10.17 6.39 -0.45
CA TYR A 31 9.04 6.06 -1.34
C TYR A 31 7.72 5.99 -0.55
N GLU A 32 7.68 5.24 0.54
CA GLU A 32 6.48 5.15 1.37
C GLU A 32 6.09 6.51 1.94
N GLN A 33 7.06 7.31 2.39
CA GLN A 33 6.79 8.64 2.91
C GLN A 33 6.20 9.55 1.83
N ARG A 34 6.74 9.53 0.60
CA ARG A 34 6.16 10.24 -0.55
C ARG A 34 4.76 9.75 -0.91
N VAL A 35 4.51 8.44 -0.83
CA VAL A 35 3.17 7.88 -1.07
C VAL A 35 2.20 8.33 0.02
N ARG A 36 2.59 8.28 1.30
CA ARG A 36 1.79 8.77 2.42
C ARG A 36 1.47 10.27 2.28
N GLU A 37 2.45 11.08 1.89
CA GLU A 37 2.26 12.51 1.67
C GLU A 37 1.33 12.80 0.47
N ARG A 38 1.41 12.01 -0.60
CA ARG A 38 0.46 12.12 -1.71
C ARG A 38 -0.95 11.73 -1.28
N LEU A 39 -1.10 10.61 -0.58
CA LEU A 39 -2.39 10.12 -0.09
C LEU A 39 -3.03 11.07 0.92
N SER A 40 -2.23 11.77 1.73
CA SER A 40 -2.74 12.76 2.71
C SER A 40 -3.41 13.97 2.05
N ARG A 41 -3.18 14.20 0.75
CA ARG A 41 -3.83 15.27 -0.04
C ARG A 41 -5.04 14.77 -0.84
N THR A 42 -5.52 13.56 -0.56
CA THR A 42 -6.67 12.94 -1.23
C THR A 42 -7.75 12.58 -0.20
N PRO A 43 -8.96 12.17 -0.63
CA PRO A 43 -9.99 11.63 0.28
C PRO A 43 -9.50 10.44 1.12
N PHE A 44 -8.37 9.82 0.77
CA PHE A 44 -7.74 8.77 1.57
C PHE A 44 -7.33 9.27 2.96
N ALA A 45 -6.97 10.55 3.12
CA ALA A 45 -6.66 11.14 4.43
C ALA A 45 -7.87 11.06 5.37
N SER A 46 -9.05 11.38 4.86
CA SER A 46 -10.31 11.28 5.60
C SER A 46 -10.62 9.84 5.98
N LEU A 47 -10.34 8.88 5.08
CA LEU A 47 -10.48 7.45 5.38
C LEU A 47 -9.54 7.01 6.50
N VAL A 48 -8.27 7.40 6.46
CA VAL A 48 -7.29 7.09 7.52
C VAL A 48 -7.76 7.61 8.88
N ASN A 49 -8.30 8.83 8.92
CA ASN A 49 -8.86 9.40 10.14
C ASN A 49 -10.12 8.65 10.60
N ALA A 50 -11.03 8.32 9.67
CA ALA A 50 -12.24 7.57 9.97
C ALA A 50 -11.95 6.14 10.47
N LEU A 51 -10.89 5.51 9.98
CA LEU A 51 -10.45 4.20 10.47
C LEU A 51 -9.86 4.27 11.88
N ARG A 52 -9.24 5.39 12.27
CA ARG A 52 -8.65 5.57 13.62
C ARG A 52 -9.69 5.87 14.69
N SER A 53 -10.64 6.76 14.40
CA SER A 53 -11.55 7.29 15.41
C SER A 53 -12.95 7.61 14.91
N GLY A 54 -13.23 7.36 13.63
CA GLY A 54 -14.53 7.63 13.03
C GLY A 54 -15.58 6.57 13.39
N THR A 55 -16.84 6.96 13.21
CA THR A 55 -17.95 6.01 13.31
C THR A 55 -17.93 5.05 12.12
N ARG A 56 -18.72 3.98 12.24
CA ARG A 56 -18.92 3.04 11.14
C ARG A 56 -19.44 3.72 9.87
N GLN A 57 -20.35 4.67 10.03
CA GLN A 57 -20.92 5.43 8.91
C GLN A 57 -19.85 6.31 8.25
N ASP A 58 -18.95 6.92 9.03
CA ASP A 58 -17.86 7.74 8.50
C ASP A 58 -16.90 6.89 7.66
N GLN A 59 -16.55 5.70 8.14
CA GLN A 59 -15.71 4.74 7.41
C GLN A 59 -16.32 4.39 6.05
N LEU A 60 -17.61 4.03 6.03
CA LEU A 60 -18.32 3.69 4.80
C LEU A 60 -18.40 4.88 3.82
N SER A 61 -18.67 6.07 4.33
CA SER A 61 -18.72 7.31 3.54
C SER A 61 -17.35 7.64 2.94
N CYS A 62 -16.27 7.53 3.73
CA CYS A 62 -14.93 7.77 3.26
C CYS A 62 -14.49 6.74 2.20
N MET A 63 -14.82 5.47 2.39
CA MET A 63 -14.56 4.43 1.37
C MET A 63 -15.26 4.77 0.05
N LEU A 64 -16.52 5.23 0.09
CA LEU A 64 -17.24 5.69 -1.11
C LEU A 64 -16.54 6.87 -1.79
N GLN A 65 -16.11 7.87 -1.04
CA GLN A 65 -15.42 9.04 -1.61
C GLN A 65 -14.09 8.64 -2.26
N VAL A 66 -13.33 7.74 -1.63
CA VAL A 66 -12.07 7.23 -2.19
C VAL A 66 -12.33 6.47 -3.48
N GLU A 67 -13.31 5.57 -3.52
CA GLU A 67 -13.63 4.81 -4.72
C GLU A 67 -14.07 5.73 -5.87
N ARG A 68 -14.96 6.70 -5.61
CA ARG A 68 -15.37 7.71 -6.59
C ARG A 68 -14.17 8.49 -7.11
N ARG A 69 -13.26 8.90 -6.22
CA ARG A 69 -12.06 9.64 -6.61
C ARG A 69 -11.13 8.81 -7.51
N LEU A 70 -10.95 7.53 -7.21
CA LEU A 70 -10.15 6.61 -8.04
C LEU A 70 -10.78 6.39 -9.42
N LEU A 71 -12.11 6.33 -9.49
CA LEU A 71 -12.84 6.25 -10.75
C LEU A 71 -12.71 7.54 -11.57
N GLN A 72 -12.75 8.72 -10.93
CA GLN A 72 -12.54 10.03 -11.56
C GLN A 72 -11.12 10.20 -12.12
N TYR A 73 -10.09 9.87 -11.34
CA TYR A 73 -8.70 10.07 -11.73
C TYR A 73 -8.32 9.31 -13.00
N ARG A 74 -8.97 8.17 -13.26
CA ARG A 74 -8.44 7.22 -14.22
C ARG A 74 -9.05 7.30 -15.63
N GLN A 75 -10.15 8.00 -15.89
CA GLN A 75 -11.01 7.69 -17.07
C GLN A 75 -11.33 6.17 -17.18
N VAL A 76 -11.01 5.34 -16.18
CA VAL A 76 -11.14 3.88 -16.24
C VAL A 76 -12.59 3.45 -16.07
N ALA A 77 -13.46 4.35 -15.61
CA ALA A 77 -14.91 4.19 -15.75
C ALA A 77 -15.32 3.95 -17.22
N LEU A 78 -14.66 4.60 -18.20
CA LEU A 78 -14.92 4.39 -19.63
C LEU A 78 -14.34 3.07 -20.17
N CYS A 79 -13.32 2.51 -19.52
CA CYS A 79 -12.65 1.27 -19.96
C CYS A 79 -12.99 0.03 -19.12
N CYS A 80 -13.90 0.13 -18.13
CA CYS A 80 -14.35 -0.96 -17.27
C CYS A 80 -13.23 -1.76 -16.53
N ARG A 81 -12.01 -1.23 -16.40
CA ARG A 81 -10.88 -2.02 -15.84
C ARG A 81 -10.76 -1.99 -14.33
N TYR A 82 -11.42 -1.05 -13.64
CA TYR A 82 -11.29 -0.90 -12.18
C TYR A 82 -12.46 -1.53 -11.45
N THR A 83 -12.24 -2.73 -10.92
CA THR A 83 -13.28 -3.55 -10.29
C THR A 83 -13.47 -3.22 -8.81
N ARG A 84 -14.60 -3.66 -8.27
CA ARG A 84 -14.91 -3.56 -6.85
C ARG A 84 -13.90 -4.33 -6.00
N SER A 85 -13.43 -5.48 -6.47
CA SER A 85 -12.44 -6.31 -5.76
C SER A 85 -11.08 -5.60 -5.69
N GLN A 86 -10.62 -5.02 -6.80
CA GLN A 86 -9.39 -4.23 -6.83
C GLN A 86 -9.44 -3.06 -5.85
N PHE A 87 -10.59 -2.36 -5.77
CA PHE A 87 -10.76 -1.32 -4.78
C PHE A 87 -10.55 -1.84 -3.35
N LEU A 88 -11.14 -2.98 -2.98
CA LEU A 88 -11.02 -3.52 -1.63
C LEU A 88 -9.59 -3.99 -1.31
N GLU A 89 -8.91 -4.59 -2.29
CA GLU A 89 -7.49 -4.97 -2.18
C GLU A 89 -6.57 -3.74 -2.01
N GLU A 90 -6.83 -2.68 -2.77
CA GLU A 90 -6.11 -1.41 -2.64
C GLU A 90 -6.39 -0.78 -1.27
N MET A 91 -7.62 -0.83 -0.74
CA MET A 91 -7.92 -0.30 0.59
C MET A 91 -7.13 -1.03 1.68
N GLN A 92 -7.03 -2.35 1.61
CA GLN A 92 -6.23 -3.11 2.56
C GLN A 92 -4.75 -2.70 2.48
N SER A 93 -4.21 -2.65 1.27
CA SER A 93 -2.79 -2.35 1.02
C SER A 93 -2.41 -0.93 1.44
N LEU A 94 -3.23 0.05 1.05
CA LEU A 94 -2.98 1.46 1.32
C LEU A 94 -3.19 1.81 2.79
N SER A 95 -4.17 1.20 3.48
CA SER A 95 -4.34 1.39 4.92
C SER A 95 -3.17 0.83 5.71
N GLY A 96 -2.57 -0.27 5.23
CA GLY A 96 -1.36 -0.85 5.81
C GLY A 96 -0.18 0.13 5.86
N LEU A 97 -0.05 1.03 4.88
CA LEU A 97 0.99 2.09 4.87
C LEU A 97 0.86 3.06 6.07
N PHE A 98 -0.31 3.12 6.71
CA PHE A 98 -0.58 3.94 7.88
C PHE A 98 -0.67 3.14 9.18
N GLY A 99 -0.30 1.85 9.16
CA GLY A 99 -0.44 0.94 10.29
C GLY A 99 -1.90 0.63 10.63
N LEU A 100 -2.79 0.70 9.65
CA LEU A 100 -4.22 0.48 9.81
C LEU A 100 -4.68 -0.72 8.99
N GLU A 101 -5.73 -1.37 9.47
CA GLU A 101 -6.39 -2.46 8.77
C GLU A 101 -7.86 -2.10 8.54
N VAL A 102 -8.36 -2.40 7.34
CA VAL A 102 -9.78 -2.31 7.02
C VAL A 102 -10.39 -3.67 7.36
N CYS A 103 -11.13 -3.75 8.47
CA CYS A 103 -11.66 -5.05 8.89
C CYS A 103 -12.62 -5.65 7.85
N SER A 104 -12.59 -6.97 7.70
CA SER A 104 -13.41 -7.69 6.70
C SER A 104 -14.91 -7.43 6.84
N SER A 105 -15.39 -7.17 8.06
CA SER A 105 -16.78 -6.76 8.31
C SER A 105 -17.12 -5.42 7.65
N LEU A 106 -16.17 -4.49 7.58
CA LEU A 106 -16.34 -3.18 6.94
C LEU A 106 -16.46 -3.33 5.45
N MET A 107 -15.57 -4.12 4.86
CA MET A 107 -15.58 -4.40 3.43
C MET A 107 -16.90 -5.06 3.00
N ARG A 108 -17.38 -6.06 3.76
CA ARG A 108 -18.66 -6.72 3.50
C ARG A 108 -19.84 -5.77 3.65
N GLU A 109 -19.84 -4.97 4.72
CA GLU A 109 -20.90 -4.00 4.96
C GLU A 109 -20.96 -2.94 3.85
N TYR A 110 -19.79 -2.48 3.41
CA TYR A 110 -19.64 -1.54 2.32
C TYR A 110 -20.14 -2.11 0.99
N GLN A 111 -19.81 -3.36 0.65
CA GLN A 111 -20.36 -4.03 -0.53
C GLN A 111 -21.89 -4.19 -0.46
N ARG A 112 -22.43 -4.51 0.72
CA ARG A 112 -23.87 -4.72 0.93
C ARG A 112 -24.66 -3.41 0.87
N LYS A 113 -24.19 -2.35 1.53
CA LYS A 113 -24.90 -1.06 1.66
C LYS A 113 -24.69 -0.14 0.47
N ILE A 114 -23.54 -0.23 -0.19
CA ILE A 114 -23.13 0.69 -1.25
C ILE A 114 -22.98 -0.13 -2.55
N PRO A 115 -24.08 -0.30 -3.30
CA PRO A 115 -24.06 -1.06 -4.54
C PRO A 115 -23.27 -0.29 -5.60
N ARG A 116 -22.61 -1.02 -6.51
CA ARG A 116 -21.70 -0.42 -7.50
C ARG A 116 -22.36 0.66 -8.36
N LYS A 117 -23.65 0.50 -8.70
CA LYS A 117 -24.44 1.52 -9.41
C LYS A 117 -24.48 2.88 -8.69
N ALA A 118 -24.52 2.91 -7.36
CA ALA A 118 -24.54 4.14 -6.58
C ALA A 118 -23.16 4.83 -6.53
N VAL A 119 -22.10 4.09 -6.85
CA VAL A 119 -20.76 4.63 -7.01
C VAL A 119 -20.63 5.26 -8.41
N MET A 120 -21.24 4.64 -9.41
CA MET A 120 -21.16 5.04 -10.83
C MET A 120 -22.14 6.14 -11.24
N SER A 121 -23.17 6.43 -10.43
CA SER A 121 -24.22 7.42 -10.74
C SER A 121 -23.69 8.80 -11.13
N ASP A 122 -22.56 9.21 -10.57
CA ASP A 122 -21.97 10.54 -10.81
C ASP A 122 -21.20 10.62 -12.15
N PHE A 123 -21.11 9.51 -12.90
CA PHE A 123 -20.37 9.38 -14.15
C PHE A 123 -21.25 9.09 -15.37
N GLU A 124 -22.55 8.86 -15.18
CA GLU A 124 -23.53 8.59 -16.24
C GLU A 124 -24.36 9.82 -16.64
N ALA A 125 -24.01 11.02 -16.13
CA ALA A 125 -24.70 12.28 -16.36
C ALA A 125 -24.07 13.13 -17.48
#